data_AF-A0A3B0JZR8-F1
#
_entry.id   AF-A0A3B0JZR8-F1
#
_cell.length_a   1.000
_cell.length_b   1.000
_cell.length_c   1.000
_cell.angle_alpha   90.00
_cell.angle_beta   90.00
_cell.angle_gamma   90.00
#
_symmetry.space_group_name_H-M   'P 1'
#
loop_
_entity.id
_entity.type
_entity.pdbx_description
1 polymer ?
#
loop_
_entity_poly.entity_id
_entity_poly.type
_entity_poly.pdbx_seq_one_letter_code
_entity_poly.pdbx_strand_id
1 'polypeptide(L)'
;MRSNQLTLIFGAALICVASGLTTVTPRTTTRRSTAVSTLPPISIRPWPCSPPAVCARTSPRVCGRTPKGDCQRFNNICDLIQANRLGNPAGIRHTRDIDCRTVRAVGAAHRRACWVACPARPRACRRTPPRQEICVRSRNNRECKILANTCQLRNQNCNSQPRNNWLRTDKRRCAGMQLGDKQRPCINLPTTTRHPISRRTTTPRPTTLDA
;
A
#
# COMPACT_ATOMS: atom_id res chain seq x y z
N MET A 1 -26.63 -50.03 29.03
CA MET A 1 -26.93 -49.81 30.47
C MET A 1 -26.72 -48.32 30.78
N ARG A 2 -27.66 -47.67 31.50
CA ARG A 2 -27.59 -46.36 32.23
C ARG A 2 -26.87 -45.17 31.52
N SER A 3 -27.48 -44.03 31.15
CA SER A 3 -28.55 -43.16 31.70
C SER A 3 -28.15 -42.27 32.89
N ASN A 4 -28.65 -41.01 32.84
CA ASN A 4 -28.61 -39.90 33.85
C ASN A 4 -27.32 -39.04 33.82
N GLN A 5 -27.30 -37.72 34.05
CA GLN A 5 -28.31 -36.61 34.20
C GLN A 5 -27.51 -35.30 33.89
N LEU A 6 -27.96 -34.25 33.19
CA LEU A 6 -29.10 -33.33 33.36
C LEU A 6 -29.11 -32.52 34.68
N THR A 7 -28.63 -31.27 34.64
CA THR A 7 -28.93 -30.23 35.65
C THR A 7 -29.12 -28.86 34.98
N LEU A 8 -30.26 -28.23 35.25
CA LEU A 8 -30.63 -26.88 34.82
C LEU A 8 -30.11 -25.82 35.79
N ILE A 9 -29.90 -24.59 35.32
CA ILE A 9 -30.02 -23.39 36.16
C ILE A 9 -30.94 -22.39 35.44
N PHE A 10 -32.08 -22.10 36.08
CA PHE A 10 -33.02 -21.05 35.69
C PHE A 10 -32.57 -19.67 36.17
N GLY A 11 -32.99 -18.61 35.48
CA GLY A 11 -32.89 -17.23 35.97
C GLY A 11 -33.80 -16.29 35.16
N ALA A 12 -34.96 -15.92 35.70
CA ALA A 12 -35.96 -15.09 35.02
C ALA A 12 -36.62 -14.10 35.98
N ALA A 13 -36.72 -12.81 35.58
CA ALA A 13 -37.75 -11.79 35.92
C ALA A 13 -37.35 -10.41 35.31
N LEU A 14 -38.17 -9.45 34.80
CA LEU A 14 -39.56 -8.98 35.04
C LEU A 14 -39.69 -8.04 36.27
N ILE A 15 -40.30 -6.83 36.29
CA ILE A 15 -41.05 -5.94 35.34
C ILE A 15 -40.60 -4.46 35.59
N CYS A 16 -40.64 -3.48 34.65
CA CYS A 16 -41.60 -2.34 34.55
C CYS A 16 -41.17 -1.44 33.36
N VAL A 17 -41.97 -1.08 32.34
CA VAL A 17 -43.32 -0.46 32.25
C VAL A 17 -43.36 1.02 32.66
N ALA A 18 -43.51 1.89 31.66
CA ALA A 18 -44.20 3.19 31.76
C ALA A 18 -44.60 3.68 30.35
N SER A 19 -45.79 3.31 29.88
CA SER A 19 -46.41 3.89 28.69
C SER A 19 -47.02 5.26 29.02
N GLY A 20 -46.88 6.24 28.12
CA GLY A 20 -47.43 7.59 28.29
C GLY A 20 -47.95 8.18 26.98
N LEU A 21 -49.10 7.68 26.53
CA LEU A 21 -49.89 8.27 25.45
C LEU A 21 -51.28 8.66 25.98
N THR A 22 -51.99 9.55 25.28
CA THR A 22 -53.22 10.28 25.70
C THR A 22 -52.94 11.44 26.68
N THR A 23 -53.65 12.59 26.65
CA THR A 23 -54.93 12.89 25.99
C THR A 23 -55.00 14.36 25.51
N VAL A 24 -55.88 14.65 24.54
CA VAL A 24 -56.18 16.01 24.06
C VAL A 24 -57.34 16.63 24.85
N THR A 25 -57.21 17.88 25.32
CA THR A 25 -58.34 18.77 25.65
C THR A 25 -57.99 20.24 25.40
N PRO A 26 -58.86 21.03 24.73
CA PRO A 26 -58.64 22.47 24.48
C PRO A 26 -59.43 23.38 25.43
N ARG A 27 -58.91 24.57 25.78
CA ARG A 27 -59.75 25.76 26.02
C ARG A 27 -59.00 27.10 25.84
N THR A 28 -59.79 28.16 25.72
CA THR A 28 -59.52 29.46 25.09
C THR A 28 -59.06 30.59 26.03
N THR A 29 -58.51 31.65 25.41
CA THR A 29 -58.44 33.07 25.89
C THR A 29 -57.57 33.33 27.15
N THR A 30 -56.72 34.37 27.22
CA THR A 30 -57.02 35.78 26.93
C THR A 30 -55.78 36.64 26.60
N ARG A 31 -55.97 37.52 25.59
CA ARG A 31 -55.36 38.84 25.28
C ARG A 31 -54.28 39.47 26.22
N ARG A 32 -53.31 40.14 25.55
CA ARG A 32 -52.80 41.53 25.80
C ARG A 32 -51.37 41.74 26.37
N SER A 33 -50.42 41.88 25.43
CA SER A 33 -49.50 43.03 25.25
C SER A 33 -48.31 43.34 26.19
N THR A 34 -47.21 43.68 25.50
CA THR A 34 -46.17 44.69 25.84
C THR A 34 -45.24 44.47 27.04
N ALA A 35 -44.00 44.05 26.73
CA ALA A 35 -42.78 44.70 27.24
C ALA A 35 -41.65 44.58 26.20
N VAL A 36 -40.87 45.65 26.03
CA VAL A 36 -39.73 45.72 25.09
C VAL A 36 -38.49 45.13 25.74
N SER A 37 -37.74 44.29 25.03
CA SER A 37 -36.28 44.20 25.24
C SER A 37 -35.57 43.69 23.98
N THR A 38 -34.78 44.57 23.37
CA THR A 38 -34.04 44.33 22.14
C THR A 38 -32.77 43.52 22.44
N LEU A 39 -32.88 42.19 22.45
CA LEU A 39 -31.72 41.31 22.50
C LEU A 39 -31.22 41.04 21.07
N PRO A 40 -29.92 41.20 20.78
CA PRO A 40 -29.38 40.87 19.47
C PRO A 40 -29.52 39.36 19.21
N PRO A 41 -29.69 38.93 17.94
CA PRO A 41 -29.73 37.51 17.63
C PRO A 41 -28.41 36.88 18.07
N ILE A 42 -28.47 36.00 19.08
CA ILE A 42 -27.32 35.22 19.50
C ILE A 42 -26.97 34.30 18.33
N SER A 43 -25.98 34.73 17.55
CA SER A 43 -25.35 33.93 16.53
C SER A 43 -24.58 32.80 17.22
N ILE A 44 -25.31 31.73 17.56
CA ILE A 44 -24.70 30.46 17.98
C ILE A 44 -24.02 29.88 16.75
N ARG A 45 -22.79 30.36 16.48
CA ARG A 45 -21.86 29.68 15.59
C ARG A 45 -21.73 28.25 16.11
N PRO A 46 -22.06 27.22 15.31
CA PRO A 46 -21.65 25.87 15.68
C PRO A 46 -20.12 25.88 15.69
N TRP A 47 -19.53 25.72 16.88
CA TRP A 47 -18.09 25.50 16.99
C TRP A 47 -17.72 24.30 16.12
N PRO A 48 -16.60 24.38 15.39
CA PRO A 48 -16.38 23.53 14.24
C PRO A 48 -16.36 22.07 14.66
N CYS A 49 -16.95 21.20 13.83
CA CYS A 49 -16.90 19.75 13.97
C CYS A 49 -15.45 19.30 14.16
N SER A 50 -15.02 19.17 15.42
CA SER A 50 -13.66 18.77 15.72
C SER A 50 -13.52 17.33 15.23
N PRO A 51 -12.55 17.04 14.34
CA PRO A 51 -12.35 15.68 13.91
C PRO A 51 -12.02 14.85 15.16
N PRO A 52 -12.61 13.65 15.35
CA PRO A 52 -12.41 12.88 16.57
C PRO A 52 -10.91 12.67 16.79
N ALA A 53 -10.44 12.55 18.03
CA ALA A 53 -8.99 12.64 18.36
C ALA A 53 -8.07 11.72 17.53
N VAL A 54 -8.61 10.60 17.04
CA VAL A 54 -8.02 9.62 16.11
C VAL A 54 -7.65 10.21 14.72
N CYS A 55 -8.28 11.33 14.36
CA CYS A 55 -8.15 12.09 13.11
C CYS A 55 -7.48 13.47 13.32
N ALA A 56 -6.95 13.76 14.51
CA ALA A 56 -6.25 15.01 14.76
C ALA A 56 -4.97 15.11 13.88
N ARG A 57 -4.52 16.33 13.58
CA ARG A 57 -3.26 16.53 12.81
C ARG A 57 -2.02 15.95 13.52
N THR A 58 -2.09 15.77 14.83
CA THR A 58 -1.05 15.18 15.69
C THR A 58 -1.13 13.65 15.78
N SER A 59 -2.17 13.01 15.22
CA SER A 59 -2.30 11.55 15.23
C SER A 59 -1.15 10.87 14.50
N PRO A 60 -0.73 9.67 14.92
CA PRO A 60 0.40 8.97 14.30
C PRO A 60 0.09 8.57 12.85
N ARG A 61 1.13 8.65 12.01
CA ARG A 61 1.10 8.13 10.64
C ARG A 61 0.85 6.63 10.64
N VAL A 62 0.06 6.16 9.67
CA VAL A 62 -0.26 4.73 9.52
C VAL A 62 0.22 4.17 8.18
N CYS A 63 0.39 2.85 8.14
CA CYS A 63 0.70 2.11 6.92
C CYS A 63 -0.57 1.47 6.35
N GLY A 64 -0.83 1.69 5.06
CA GLY A 64 -1.90 1.03 4.32
C GLY A 64 -1.33 0.18 3.19
N ARG A 65 -1.79 -1.07 3.09
CA ARG A 65 -1.49 -2.00 1.99
C ARG A 65 -2.62 -1.99 0.98
N THR A 66 -2.28 -1.70 -0.27
CA THR A 66 -3.20 -1.68 -1.42
C THR A 66 -3.50 -3.11 -1.92
N PRO A 67 -4.59 -3.31 -2.69
CA PRO A 67 -4.89 -4.60 -3.33
C PRO A 67 -3.78 -5.12 -4.26
N LYS A 68 -2.97 -4.21 -4.85
CA LYS A 68 -1.82 -4.55 -5.69
C LYS A 68 -0.61 -5.09 -4.90
N GLY A 69 -0.69 -5.10 -3.56
CA GLY A 69 0.37 -5.58 -2.67
C GLY A 69 1.40 -4.51 -2.27
N ASP A 70 1.29 -3.29 -2.78
CA ASP A 70 2.12 -2.16 -2.39
C ASP A 70 1.66 -1.52 -1.07
N CYS A 71 2.61 -0.93 -0.35
CA CYS A 71 2.40 -0.16 0.87
C CYS A 71 2.50 1.35 0.61
N GLN A 72 1.69 2.12 1.33
CA GLN A 72 1.60 3.58 1.31
C GLN A 72 1.45 4.11 2.73
N ARG A 73 2.10 5.24 3.06
CA ARG A 73 1.88 5.96 4.32
C ARG A 73 0.75 6.97 4.17
N PHE A 74 0.00 7.17 5.25
CA PHE A 74 -1.08 8.16 5.42
C PHE A 74 -0.72 9.07 6.62
N ASN A 75 -1.25 10.30 6.69
CA ASN A 75 -0.89 11.19 7.81
C ASN A 75 -1.45 10.66 9.13
N ASN A 76 -2.63 10.05 9.09
CA ASN A 76 -3.34 9.43 10.20
C ASN A 76 -4.25 8.31 9.64
N ILE A 77 -4.98 7.60 10.52
CA ILE A 77 -5.90 6.52 10.12
C ILE A 77 -7.16 7.01 9.39
N CYS A 78 -7.57 8.26 9.60
CA CYS A 78 -8.76 8.83 8.98
C CYS A 78 -8.53 9.20 7.51
N ASP A 79 -7.33 9.67 7.15
CA ASP A 79 -6.89 9.78 5.75
C ASP A 79 -7.04 8.43 5.00
N LEU A 80 -6.69 7.31 5.67
CA LEU A 80 -6.80 5.96 5.10
C LEU A 80 -8.27 5.55 4.94
N ILE A 81 -9.11 5.80 5.96
CA ILE A 81 -10.56 5.53 5.90
C ILE A 81 -11.21 6.40 4.80
N GLN A 82 -10.82 7.67 4.67
CA GLN A 82 -11.30 8.56 3.63
C GLN A 82 -10.88 8.11 2.24
N ALA A 83 -9.62 7.70 2.05
CA ALA A 83 -9.14 7.14 0.78
C ALA A 83 -9.93 5.89 0.36
N ASN A 84 -10.30 5.02 1.31
CA ASN A 84 -11.20 3.89 1.05
C ASN A 84 -12.62 4.32 0.66
N ARG A 85 -13.21 5.29 1.38
CA ARG A 85 -14.55 5.83 1.05
C ARG A 85 -14.60 6.49 -0.33
N LEU A 86 -13.53 7.18 -0.72
CA LEU A 86 -13.38 7.82 -2.03
C LEU A 86 -12.92 6.86 -3.14
N GLY A 87 -12.67 5.58 -2.83
CA GLY A 87 -12.17 4.59 -3.80
C GLY A 87 -10.78 4.90 -4.37
N ASN A 88 -10.00 5.79 -3.74
CA ASN A 88 -8.80 6.39 -4.32
C ASN A 88 -7.54 6.23 -3.45
N PRO A 89 -6.84 5.08 -3.52
CA PRO A 89 -7.25 3.82 -4.16
C PRO A 89 -8.22 3.01 -3.28
N ALA A 90 -9.12 2.26 -3.90
CA ALA A 90 -10.03 1.37 -3.21
C ALA A 90 -9.30 0.19 -2.54
N GLY A 91 -9.88 -0.32 -1.44
CA GLY A 91 -9.46 -1.57 -0.81
C GLY A 91 -8.12 -1.52 -0.08
N ILE A 92 -7.69 -0.35 0.41
CA ILE A 92 -6.52 -0.25 1.29
C ILE A 92 -6.83 -0.89 2.64
N ARG A 93 -6.03 -1.87 3.03
CA ARG A 93 -6.07 -2.45 4.37
C ARG A 93 -5.02 -1.80 5.25
N HIS A 94 -5.38 -1.37 6.46
CA HIS A 94 -4.39 -0.98 7.46
C HIS A 94 -3.44 -2.16 7.75
N THR A 95 -2.14 -1.89 7.87
CA THR A 95 -1.09 -2.89 8.13
C THR A 95 -0.04 -2.31 9.08
N ARG A 96 0.92 -3.14 9.51
CA ARG A 96 1.94 -2.74 10.50
C ARG A 96 2.86 -1.68 9.92
N ASP A 97 3.31 -0.72 10.74
CA ASP A 97 4.18 0.36 10.26
C ASP A 97 5.51 -0.13 9.64
N ILE A 98 6.04 -1.24 10.17
CA ILE A 98 7.27 -1.87 9.65
C ILE A 98 7.15 -2.27 8.16
N ASP A 99 5.94 -2.58 7.69
CA ASP A 99 5.70 -2.92 6.28
C ASP A 99 5.86 -1.65 5.38
N CYS A 100 5.76 -0.45 5.95
CA CYS A 100 6.06 0.84 5.32
C CYS A 100 7.48 1.38 5.61
N ARG A 101 8.41 0.58 6.15
CA ARG A 101 9.79 1.03 6.48
C ARG A 101 10.55 1.66 5.29
N THR A 102 10.27 1.23 4.06
CA THR A 102 10.89 1.76 2.83
C THR A 102 10.09 2.88 2.15
N VAL A 103 8.89 3.20 2.66
CA VAL A 103 8.03 4.28 2.16
C VAL A 103 8.46 5.58 2.85
N ARG A 104 9.16 6.44 2.12
CA ARG A 104 9.84 7.64 2.67
C ARG A 104 8.90 8.79 3.04
N ALA A 105 7.72 8.87 2.43
CA ALA A 105 6.77 9.97 2.65
C ALA A 105 5.31 9.50 2.44
N VAL A 106 4.36 10.37 2.76
CA VAL A 106 2.92 10.11 2.72
C VAL A 106 2.37 10.23 1.30
N GLY A 107 1.35 9.43 0.96
CA GLY A 107 0.61 9.55 -0.30
C GLY A 107 1.08 8.63 -1.45
N ALA A 108 0.32 8.63 -2.53
CA ALA A 108 0.43 7.63 -3.59
C ALA A 108 1.75 7.67 -4.39
N ALA A 109 2.36 8.84 -4.60
CA ALA A 109 3.64 8.98 -5.31
C ALA A 109 4.81 8.24 -4.60
N HIS A 110 4.71 8.09 -3.28
CA HIS A 110 5.71 7.43 -2.45
C HIS A 110 5.40 5.95 -2.18
N ARG A 111 4.30 5.43 -2.72
CA ARG A 111 3.92 4.01 -2.66
C ARG A 111 5.04 3.12 -3.20
N ARG A 112 5.37 2.05 -2.48
CA ARG A 112 6.37 1.05 -2.88
C ARG A 112 5.87 -0.34 -2.50
N ALA A 113 6.44 -1.40 -3.07
CA ALA A 113 6.24 -2.75 -2.58
C ALA A 113 6.47 -2.80 -1.05
N CYS A 114 5.55 -3.42 -0.31
CA CYS A 114 5.66 -3.52 1.14
C CYS A 114 7.01 -4.14 1.55
N TRP A 115 7.59 -3.63 2.65
CA TRP A 115 8.78 -4.23 3.22
C TRP A 115 8.47 -5.64 3.71
N VAL A 116 9.25 -6.60 3.24
CA VAL A 116 9.17 -7.99 3.69
C VAL A 116 10.48 -8.33 4.39
N ALA A 117 10.39 -8.93 5.58
CA ALA A 117 11.54 -9.49 6.27
C ALA A 117 12.14 -10.61 5.42
N CYS A 118 13.47 -10.69 5.38
CA CYS A 118 14.11 -11.83 4.75
C CYS A 118 13.94 -13.06 5.64
N PRO A 119 13.74 -14.26 5.06
CA PRO A 119 13.70 -15.48 5.84
C PRO A 119 15.03 -15.63 6.59
N ALA A 120 14.97 -16.04 7.86
CA ALA A 120 16.15 -16.10 8.73
C ALA A 120 17.25 -17.03 8.20
N ARG A 121 16.89 -17.99 7.33
CA ARG A 121 17.81 -18.82 6.55
C ARG A 121 17.53 -18.64 5.05
N PRO A 122 18.56 -18.58 4.18
CA PRO A 122 18.39 -18.61 2.74
C PRO A 122 17.54 -19.81 2.31
N ARG A 123 16.65 -19.63 1.32
CA ARG A 123 15.82 -20.73 0.83
C ARG A 123 16.69 -21.75 0.09
N ALA A 124 16.49 -23.04 0.32
CA ALA A 124 17.14 -24.08 -0.47
C ALA A 124 16.78 -23.91 -1.95
N CYS A 125 17.76 -23.68 -2.80
CA CYS A 125 17.57 -23.52 -4.24
C CYS A 125 17.83 -24.84 -4.94
N ARG A 126 16.96 -25.22 -5.88
CA ARG A 126 17.19 -26.39 -6.74
C ARG A 126 18.54 -26.27 -7.45
N ARG A 127 19.27 -27.38 -7.58
CA ARG A 127 20.50 -27.45 -8.39
C ARG A 127 20.16 -27.14 -9.85
N THR A 128 21.08 -26.53 -10.57
CA THR A 128 20.81 -25.96 -11.90
C THR A 128 22.01 -26.24 -12.81
N PRO A 129 21.81 -26.69 -14.06
CA PRO A 129 22.91 -26.99 -14.98
C PRO A 129 23.61 -25.69 -15.45
N PRO A 130 24.90 -25.74 -15.83
CA PRO A 130 25.69 -24.53 -16.17
C PRO A 130 25.10 -23.64 -17.27
N ARG A 131 24.33 -24.22 -18.20
CA ARG A 131 23.61 -23.48 -19.25
C ARG A 131 22.53 -22.52 -18.72
N GLN A 132 22.01 -22.75 -17.51
CA GLN A 132 20.98 -21.93 -16.87
C GLN A 132 21.53 -20.93 -15.83
N GLU A 133 22.84 -20.93 -15.61
CA GLU A 133 23.53 -19.93 -14.78
C GLU A 133 23.34 -18.51 -15.30
N ILE A 134 23.21 -17.56 -14.38
CA ILE A 134 22.93 -16.16 -14.65
C ILE A 134 24.08 -15.26 -14.21
N CYS A 135 24.48 -14.35 -15.09
CA CYS A 135 25.32 -13.22 -14.71
C CYS A 135 24.46 -12.15 -14.03
N VAL A 136 24.94 -11.63 -12.91
CA VAL A 136 24.33 -10.52 -12.19
C VAL A 136 25.35 -9.43 -11.97
N ARG A 137 24.91 -8.17 -12.02
CA ARG A 137 25.69 -6.97 -11.70
C ARG A 137 25.17 -6.30 -10.44
N SER A 138 26.03 -5.59 -9.74
CA SER A 138 25.65 -4.64 -8.70
C SER A 138 24.90 -3.44 -9.29
N ARG A 139 24.12 -2.74 -8.46
CA ARG A 139 23.25 -1.61 -8.90
C ARG A 139 24.04 -0.37 -9.31
N ASN A 140 25.28 -0.25 -8.82
CA ASN A 140 26.25 0.77 -9.24
C ASN A 140 27.10 0.33 -10.46
N ASN A 141 26.79 -0.82 -11.08
CA ASN A 141 27.44 -1.39 -12.27
C ASN A 141 28.92 -1.77 -12.13
N ARG A 142 29.50 -1.69 -10.92
CA ARG A 142 30.93 -1.94 -10.71
C ARG A 142 31.27 -3.43 -10.64
N GLU A 143 30.42 -4.24 -10.02
CA GLU A 143 30.74 -5.63 -9.66
C GLU A 143 29.80 -6.61 -10.37
N CYS A 144 30.36 -7.71 -10.84
CA CYS A 144 29.66 -8.81 -11.48
C CYS A 144 29.90 -10.13 -10.73
N LYS A 145 28.95 -11.05 -10.83
CA LYS A 145 29.03 -12.39 -10.26
C LYS A 145 28.14 -13.37 -11.05
N ILE A 146 28.52 -14.64 -11.12
CA ILE A 146 27.64 -15.72 -11.59
C ILE A 146 26.89 -16.35 -10.41
N LEU A 147 25.57 -16.54 -10.60
CA LEU A 147 24.69 -17.27 -9.70
C LEU A 147 24.01 -18.41 -10.48
N ALA A 148 23.69 -19.50 -9.80
CA ALA A 148 23.12 -20.69 -10.44
C ALA A 148 21.75 -20.41 -11.08
N ASN A 149 20.92 -19.60 -10.41
CA ASN A 149 19.53 -19.35 -10.83
C ASN A 149 18.89 -18.14 -10.12
N THR A 150 17.63 -17.86 -10.46
CA THR A 150 16.82 -16.79 -9.85
C THR A 150 16.59 -16.98 -8.34
N CYS A 151 16.55 -18.21 -7.83
CA CYS A 151 16.41 -18.44 -6.38
C CYS A 151 17.65 -17.96 -5.63
N GLN A 152 18.85 -18.26 -6.14
CA GLN A 152 20.09 -17.71 -5.57
C GLN A 152 20.12 -16.18 -5.65
N LEU A 153 19.68 -15.57 -6.76
CA LEU A 153 19.56 -14.10 -6.85
C LEU A 153 18.58 -13.53 -5.82
N ARG A 154 17.44 -14.17 -5.57
CA ARG A 154 16.49 -13.75 -4.53
C ARG A 154 17.11 -13.86 -3.13
N ASN A 155 17.80 -14.96 -2.82
CA ASN A 155 18.53 -15.12 -1.56
C ASN A 155 19.63 -14.06 -1.39
N GLN A 156 20.43 -13.84 -2.44
CA GLN A 156 21.49 -12.83 -2.47
C GLN A 156 20.91 -11.44 -2.21
N ASN A 157 19.87 -11.03 -2.94
CA ASN A 157 19.24 -9.72 -2.79
C ASN A 157 18.52 -9.50 -1.46
N CYS A 158 18.08 -10.55 -0.80
CA CYS A 158 17.47 -10.44 0.52
C CYS A 158 18.53 -10.26 1.62
N ASN A 159 19.60 -11.06 1.55
CA ASN A 159 20.60 -11.15 2.62
C ASN A 159 21.81 -10.23 2.41
N SER A 160 22.05 -9.72 1.20
CA SER A 160 23.09 -8.72 0.95
C SER A 160 22.73 -7.37 1.57
N GLN A 161 23.76 -6.62 1.95
CA GLN A 161 23.65 -5.21 2.30
C GLN A 161 24.42 -4.39 1.24
N PRO A 162 23.78 -3.41 0.56
CA PRO A 162 22.34 -3.11 0.59
C PRO A 162 21.48 -4.24 0.00
N ARG A 163 20.20 -4.31 0.40
CA ARG A 163 19.22 -5.23 -0.19
C ARG A 163 18.90 -4.83 -1.63
N ASN A 164 18.54 -5.82 -2.46
CA ASN A 164 18.19 -5.62 -3.87
C ASN A 164 19.30 -4.88 -4.66
N ASN A 165 20.57 -5.16 -4.34
CA ASN A 165 21.73 -4.59 -5.04
C ASN A 165 22.06 -5.32 -6.34
N TRP A 166 21.66 -6.59 -6.50
CA TRP A 166 22.03 -7.43 -7.63
C TRP A 166 20.92 -7.50 -8.67
N LEU A 167 21.27 -7.25 -9.92
CA LEU A 167 20.37 -7.25 -11.07
C LEU A 167 20.89 -8.23 -12.13
N ARG A 168 20.01 -8.98 -12.78
CA ARG A 168 20.40 -9.78 -13.96
C ARG A 168 21.02 -8.88 -15.03
N THR A 169 22.01 -9.41 -15.73
CA THR A 169 22.66 -8.73 -16.87
C THR A 169 23.12 -9.74 -17.92
N ASP A 170 23.71 -9.23 -19.00
CA ASP A 170 24.27 -10.03 -20.08
C ASP A 170 25.36 -10.99 -19.56
N LYS A 171 25.30 -12.28 -19.93
CA LYS A 171 26.26 -13.30 -19.49
C LYS A 171 27.71 -12.92 -19.82
N ARG A 172 27.94 -12.18 -20.91
CA ARG A 172 29.26 -11.70 -21.34
C ARG A 172 29.93 -10.74 -20.34
N ARG A 173 29.17 -10.05 -19.46
CA ARG A 173 29.76 -9.18 -18.41
C ARG A 173 30.50 -9.95 -17.31
N CYS A 174 30.20 -11.24 -17.16
CA CYS A 174 30.84 -12.14 -16.21
C CYS A 174 31.82 -13.11 -16.91
N ALA A 175 32.34 -12.80 -18.10
CA ALA A 175 33.18 -13.76 -18.83
C ALA A 175 34.41 -14.20 -18.00
N GLY A 176 34.74 -15.48 -18.09
CA GLY A 176 35.78 -16.12 -17.28
C GLY A 176 35.41 -16.44 -15.82
N MET A 177 34.28 -15.94 -15.30
CA MET A 177 33.77 -16.35 -13.98
C MET A 177 33.12 -17.72 -14.01
N GLN A 178 33.15 -18.43 -12.87
CA GLN A 178 32.44 -19.68 -12.64
C GLN A 178 31.45 -19.56 -11.47
N LEU A 179 30.54 -20.53 -11.36
CA LEU A 179 29.61 -20.60 -10.23
C LEU A 179 30.37 -20.84 -8.91
N GLY A 180 30.19 -19.93 -7.96
CA GLY A 180 30.86 -19.97 -6.65
C GLY A 180 31.93 -18.90 -6.48
N ASP A 181 32.41 -18.29 -7.56
CA ASP A 181 33.36 -17.19 -7.52
C ASP A 181 32.89 -16.03 -6.61
N LYS A 182 33.87 -15.36 -5.99
CA LYS A 182 33.67 -14.05 -5.37
C LYS A 182 33.32 -13.02 -6.46
N GLN A 183 32.60 -11.97 -6.09
CA GLN A 183 32.32 -10.86 -7.01
C GLN A 183 33.64 -10.22 -7.48
N ARG A 184 33.71 -9.84 -8.76
CA ARG A 184 34.85 -9.13 -9.36
C ARG A 184 34.32 -7.98 -10.23
N PRO A 185 35.16 -7.05 -10.72
CA PRO A 185 34.70 -6.00 -11.62
C PRO A 185 33.94 -6.54 -12.84
N CYS A 186 32.86 -5.86 -13.25
CA CYS A 186 32.15 -6.21 -14.48
C CYS A 186 33.00 -5.93 -15.72
N ILE A 187 32.94 -6.83 -16.71
CA ILE A 187 33.51 -6.55 -18.02
C ILE A 187 32.67 -5.47 -18.71
N ASN A 188 33.36 -4.47 -19.26
CA ASN A 188 32.79 -3.44 -20.10
C ASN A 188 32.50 -4.02 -21.48
N LEU A 189 31.23 -4.39 -21.71
CA LEU A 189 30.77 -4.67 -23.07
C LEU A 189 30.71 -3.35 -23.85
N PRO A 190 31.10 -3.36 -25.14
CA PRO A 190 30.91 -2.19 -25.99
C PRO A 190 29.42 -1.83 -25.98
N THR A 191 29.13 -0.58 -25.61
CA THR A 191 27.80 -0.02 -25.80
C THR A 191 27.61 0.07 -27.31
N THR A 192 26.92 -0.89 -27.91
CA THR A 192 26.43 -0.72 -29.28
C THR A 192 25.48 0.46 -29.24
N THR A 193 25.98 1.64 -29.62
CA THR A 193 25.17 2.83 -29.88
C THR A 193 24.28 2.46 -31.06
N ARG A 194 23.12 1.87 -30.74
CA ARG A 194 22.09 1.58 -31.72
C ARG A 194 21.57 2.95 -32.12
N HIS A 195 22.21 3.55 -33.13
CA HIS A 195 21.70 4.75 -33.76
C HIS A 195 20.21 4.51 -34.00
N PRO A 196 19.33 5.41 -33.54
CA PRO A 196 17.93 5.28 -33.86
C PRO A 196 17.87 5.29 -35.38
N ILE A 197 17.52 4.16 -35.98
CA ILE A 197 17.16 4.10 -37.39
C ILE A 197 15.93 5.00 -37.47
N SER A 198 16.17 6.23 -37.93
CA SER A 198 15.10 7.13 -38.29
C SER A 198 14.31 6.39 -39.36
N ARG A 199 13.13 5.89 -39.00
CA ARG A 199 12.15 5.44 -39.97
C ARG A 199 11.78 6.67 -40.76
N ARG A 200 12.48 6.89 -41.89
CA ARG A 200 11.95 7.71 -42.97
C ARG A 200 10.63 7.06 -43.35
N THR A 201 9.55 7.66 -42.89
CA THR A 201 8.23 7.45 -43.47
C THR A 201 8.34 7.90 -44.92
N THR A 202 8.54 6.95 -45.83
CA THR A 202 8.42 7.20 -47.26
C THR A 202 6.96 7.48 -47.56
N THR A 203 6.61 8.75 -47.59
CA THR A 203 5.32 9.22 -48.09
C THR A 203 5.14 8.68 -49.51
N PRO A 204 4.04 7.98 -49.83
CA PRO A 204 3.76 7.58 -51.21
C PRO A 204 3.63 8.84 -52.07
N ARG A 205 4.35 8.88 -53.20
CA ARG A 205 4.17 9.91 -54.22
C ARG A 205 2.81 9.68 -54.88
N PRO A 206 1.90 10.67 -54.95
CA PRO A 206 0.67 10.51 -55.69
C PRO A 206 0.99 10.40 -57.18
N THR A 207 0.50 9.34 -57.82
CA THR A 207 0.50 9.21 -59.27
C THR A 207 -0.61 10.09 -59.81
N THR A 208 -0.26 11.19 -60.48
CA THR A 208 -1.19 11.91 -61.35
C THR A 208 -1.52 10.99 -62.52
N LEU A 209 -2.81 10.67 -62.67
CA LEU A 209 -3.34 9.95 -63.80
C LEU A 209 -3.89 11.02 -64.75
N ASP A 210 -3.17 11.30 -65.83
CA ASP A 210 -3.65 12.21 -66.87
C ASP A 210 -4.75 11.51 -67.70
N ALA A 211 -5.73 12.30 -68.14
CA ALA A 211 -6.84 11.92 -69.02
C ALA A 211 -7.02 12.99 -70.09
#